data_AF-A0A1X7G743-F1
#
_entry.id   AF-A0A1X7G743-F1
#
_cell.length_a   1.000
_cell.length_b   1.000
_cell.length_c   1.000
_cell.angle_alpha   90.00
_cell.angle_beta   90.00
_cell.angle_gamma   90.00
#
_symmetry.space_group_name_H-M   'P 1'
#
loop_
_entity.id
_entity.type
_entity.pdbx_description
1 polymer ?
#
loop_
_entity_poly.entity_id
_entity_poly.type
_entity_poly.pdbx_seq_one_letter_code
_entity_poly.pdbx_strand_id
1 'polypeptide(L)'
;MTGRTAAATAADIAAPRTWSYFRRGDRATVAVTCPTWCRAGHEMDQYLTTDPADITHQACGREASVQANAHGVYEDWRILSAHLDSVPDAQEPERRWPHVTVELVDDVWSPPMDPDQLGEFIDVVAGQVAELRRMHAELLAARSLKVVGGAR
;
A
#
# COMPACT_ATOMS: atom_id res chain seq x y z
N MET A 1 1.38 -16.96 -24.55
CA MET A 1 0.40 -16.82 -23.45
C MET A 1 0.37 -15.35 -23.06
N THR A 2 -0.61 -14.62 -23.60
CA THR A 2 -0.81 -13.18 -23.37
C THR A 2 -1.35 -12.95 -21.96
N GLY A 3 -0.48 -12.48 -21.07
CA GLY A 3 -0.86 -12.01 -19.73
C GLY A 3 -1.76 -10.80 -19.88
N ARG A 4 -3.05 -10.99 -19.60
CA ARG A 4 -4.05 -9.93 -19.55
C ARG A 4 -3.74 -9.08 -18.31
N THR A 5 -3.20 -7.89 -18.51
CA THR A 5 -3.19 -6.86 -17.47
C THR A 5 -4.64 -6.56 -17.17
N ALA A 6 -5.18 -7.13 -16.08
CA ALA A 6 -6.46 -6.70 -15.57
C ALA A 6 -6.23 -5.26 -15.08
N ALA A 7 -6.70 -4.28 -15.84
CA ALA A 7 -6.93 -2.95 -15.29
C ALA A 7 -7.84 -3.15 -14.09
N ALA A 8 -7.34 -2.85 -12.88
CA ALA A 8 -8.15 -2.88 -11.68
C ALA A 8 -9.29 -1.88 -11.90
N THR A 9 -10.50 -2.39 -12.10
CA THR A 9 -11.72 -1.58 -12.04
C THR A 9 -11.75 -0.88 -10.70
N ALA A 10 -12.14 0.40 -10.71
CA ALA A 10 -12.42 1.18 -9.51
C ALA A 10 -13.13 0.28 -8.49
N ALA A 11 -12.48 0.08 -7.35
CA ALA A 11 -12.93 -0.80 -6.30
C ALA A 11 -14.41 -0.54 -6.00
N ASP A 12 -15.21 -1.59 -5.81
CA ASP A 12 -16.64 -1.51 -5.50
C ASP A 12 -16.92 -0.36 -4.52
N ILE A 13 -17.60 0.67 -5.01
CA ILE A 13 -17.96 1.86 -4.25
C ILE A 13 -19.05 1.42 -3.26
N ALA A 14 -18.67 1.31 -1.99
CA ALA A 14 -19.63 0.95 -0.94
C ALA A 14 -20.55 2.14 -0.62
N ALA A 15 -21.73 1.86 -0.08
CA ALA A 15 -22.57 2.91 0.50
C ALA A 15 -21.82 3.63 1.64
N PRO A 16 -22.00 4.96 1.81
CA PRO A 16 -21.43 5.68 2.93
C PRO A 16 -21.82 5.04 4.27
N ARG A 17 -20.84 4.89 5.17
CA ARG A 17 -21.06 4.34 6.51
C ARG A 17 -20.94 5.45 7.53
N THR A 18 -21.97 5.64 8.36
CA THR A 18 -21.95 6.62 9.44
C THR A 18 -21.88 5.92 10.78
N TRP A 19 -21.06 6.45 11.68
CA TRP A 19 -20.86 5.94 13.04
C TRP A 19 -20.51 7.10 13.98
N SER A 20 -20.30 6.83 15.26
CA SER A 20 -19.96 7.88 16.23
C SER A 20 -18.95 7.38 17.26
N TYR A 21 -18.17 8.30 17.83
CA TYR A 21 -17.24 8.02 18.92
C TYR A 21 -17.33 9.09 20.01
N PHE A 22 -16.71 8.82 21.16
CA PHE A 22 -16.54 9.80 22.22
C PHE A 22 -15.20 10.51 22.05
N ARG A 23 -15.21 11.82 21.84
CA ARG A 23 -14.00 12.61 21.69
C ARG A 23 -13.18 12.61 22.98
N ARG A 24 -11.88 12.35 22.86
CA ARG A 24 -10.94 12.46 23.98
C ARG A 24 -10.94 13.88 24.56
N GLY A 25 -10.92 13.98 25.89
CA GLY A 25 -10.95 15.26 26.60
C GLY A 25 -12.34 15.62 27.12
N ASP A 26 -13.25 16.03 26.24
CA ASP A 26 -14.60 16.50 26.63
C ASP A 26 -15.69 15.43 26.56
N ARG A 27 -15.40 14.25 26.01
CA ARG A 27 -16.33 13.12 25.83
C ARG A 27 -17.56 13.48 25.01
N ALA A 28 -17.48 14.52 24.19
CA ALA A 28 -18.55 14.83 23.25
C ALA A 28 -18.74 13.67 22.27
N THR A 29 -19.99 13.31 21.99
CA THR A 29 -20.29 12.35 20.92
C THR A 29 -20.12 13.04 19.57
N VAL A 30 -19.24 12.51 18.73
CA VAL A 30 -18.94 13.04 17.39
C VAL A 30 -19.39 12.03 16.35
N ALA A 31 -20.17 12.48 15.36
CA ALA A 31 -20.60 11.65 14.24
C ALA A 31 -19.60 11.78 13.08
N VAL A 32 -19.23 10.64 12.49
CA VAL A 32 -18.28 10.55 11.38
C VAL A 32 -18.94 9.78 10.24
N THR A 33 -18.69 10.20 9.01
CA THR A 33 -19.14 9.48 7.81
C THR A 33 -17.92 9.04 7.00
N CYS A 34 -17.73 7.73 6.89
CA CYS A 34 -16.69 7.16 6.05
C CYS A 34 -16.94 7.51 4.58
N PRO A 35 -15.92 7.93 3.84
CA PRO A 35 -16.01 8.03 2.39
C PRO A 35 -16.24 6.63 1.79
N THR A 36 -16.83 6.58 0.60
CA THR A 36 -17.26 5.33 -0.05
C THR A 36 -16.13 4.35 -0.37
N TRP A 37 -14.90 4.84 -0.43
CA TRP A 37 -13.69 4.02 -0.64
C TRP A 37 -13.13 3.43 0.66
N CYS A 38 -13.53 3.94 1.84
CA CYS A 38 -12.97 3.52 3.13
C CYS A 38 -13.46 2.12 3.53
N ARG A 39 -12.50 1.24 3.80
CA ARG A 39 -12.70 -0.16 4.21
C ARG A 39 -12.36 -0.40 5.69
N ALA A 40 -11.86 0.61 6.41
CA ALA A 40 -11.57 0.52 7.84
C ALA A 40 -12.84 0.24 8.66
N GLY A 41 -12.77 -0.70 9.60
CA GLY A 41 -13.90 -1.13 10.43
C GLY A 41 -14.33 -0.08 11.47
N HIS A 42 -13.40 0.72 11.99
CA HIS A 42 -13.62 1.74 13.04
C HIS A 42 -14.31 1.23 14.31
N GLU A 43 -14.37 -0.08 14.56
CA GLU A 43 -15.05 -0.64 15.74
C GLU A 43 -14.37 -0.20 17.03
N MET A 44 -13.04 -0.25 17.07
CA MET A 44 -12.27 0.19 18.23
C MET A 44 -12.43 1.70 18.51
N ASP A 45 -12.50 2.51 17.45
CA ASP A 45 -12.67 3.96 17.57
C ASP A 45 -14.03 4.32 18.19
N GLN A 46 -15.06 3.51 17.92
CA GLN A 46 -16.41 3.67 18.47
C GLN A 46 -16.47 3.34 19.97
N TYR A 47 -15.66 2.39 20.45
CA TYR A 47 -15.69 1.93 21.85
C TYR A 47 -14.80 2.75 22.79
N LEU A 48 -13.75 3.38 22.27
CA LEU A 48 -12.78 4.12 23.08
C LEU A 48 -13.02 5.64 22.99
N THR A 49 -12.42 6.37 23.92
CA THR A 49 -12.28 7.82 23.77
C THR A 49 -11.13 8.12 22.82
N THR A 50 -11.44 8.69 21.66
CA THR A 50 -10.50 8.80 20.53
C THR A 50 -10.16 10.26 20.24
N ASP A 51 -8.90 10.55 19.90
CA ASP A 51 -8.54 11.88 19.39
C ASP A 51 -9.06 11.99 17.95
N PRO A 52 -9.72 13.09 17.53
CA PRO A 52 -10.12 13.26 16.14
C PRO A 52 -8.98 13.03 15.14
N ALA A 53 -7.74 13.40 15.50
CA ALA A 53 -6.57 13.21 14.65
C ALA A 53 -6.14 11.74 14.51
N ASP A 54 -6.66 10.83 15.34
CA ASP A 54 -6.42 9.38 15.23
C ASP A 54 -7.43 8.71 14.26
N ILE A 55 -8.50 9.40 13.85
CA ILE A 55 -9.50 8.83 12.95
C ILE A 55 -8.98 8.80 11.52
N THR A 56 -8.54 7.61 11.10
CA THR A 56 -8.01 7.37 9.75
C THR A 56 -8.98 6.57 8.91
N HIS A 57 -9.45 7.16 7.81
CA HIS A 57 -10.15 6.42 6.77
C HIS A 57 -9.13 5.74 5.86
N GLN A 58 -9.24 4.42 5.71
CA GLN A 58 -8.23 3.64 5.01
C GLN A 58 -8.84 2.59 4.09
N ALA A 59 -8.17 2.34 2.97
CA ALA A 59 -8.29 1.12 2.18
C ALA A 59 -6.91 0.60 1.80
N CYS A 60 -6.63 -0.65 2.13
CA CYS A 60 -5.35 -1.29 1.80
C CYS A 60 -5.43 -2.02 0.47
N GLY A 61 -4.34 -1.93 -0.29
CA GLY A 61 -4.07 -2.78 -1.44
C GLY A 61 -3.81 -4.22 -1.04
N ARG A 62 -3.54 -5.07 -2.04
CA ARG A 62 -3.15 -6.45 -1.79
C ARG A 62 -1.69 -6.50 -1.34
N GLU A 63 -1.43 -7.23 -0.26
CA GLU A 63 -0.07 -7.49 0.21
C GLU A 63 0.63 -8.54 -0.65
N ALA A 64 1.94 -8.36 -0.83
CA ALA A 64 2.85 -9.31 -1.43
C ALA A 64 4.12 -9.39 -0.57
N SER A 65 4.72 -10.59 -0.51
CA SER A 65 5.99 -10.81 0.18
C SER A 65 7.01 -11.46 -0.73
N VAL A 66 8.28 -11.22 -0.44
CA VAL A 66 9.43 -11.87 -1.09
C VAL A 66 10.45 -12.29 -0.05
N GLN A 67 11.20 -13.35 -0.34
CA GLN A 67 12.33 -13.74 0.48
C GLN A 67 13.49 -12.75 0.31
N ALA A 68 13.87 -12.07 1.39
CA ALA A 68 14.98 -11.12 1.43
C ALA A 68 15.86 -11.36 2.66
N ASN A 69 17.09 -10.86 2.62
CA ASN A 69 18.08 -11.06 3.68
C ASN A 69 18.66 -9.70 4.11
N ALA A 70 18.45 -9.34 5.37
CA ALA A 70 19.08 -8.18 6.00
C ALA A 70 20.19 -8.56 7.00
N HIS A 71 20.18 -9.79 7.53
CA HIS A 71 21.02 -10.20 8.67
C HIS A 71 21.59 -11.63 8.57
N GLY A 72 21.86 -12.11 7.36
CA GLY A 72 22.41 -13.45 7.13
C GLY A 72 21.37 -14.58 7.10
N VAL A 73 20.11 -14.27 7.38
CA VAL A 73 18.96 -15.19 7.25
C VAL A 73 17.98 -14.62 6.23
N TYR A 74 17.36 -15.52 5.45
CA TYR A 74 16.27 -15.16 4.53
C TYR A 74 14.94 -15.26 5.26
N GLU A 75 14.14 -14.22 5.14
CA GLU A 75 12.82 -14.09 5.77
C GLU A 75 11.83 -13.55 4.73
N ASP A 76 10.52 -13.68 5.00
CA ASP A 76 9.50 -13.07 4.15
C ASP A 76 9.37 -11.59 4.50
N TRP A 77 9.65 -10.73 3.53
CA TRP A 77 9.51 -9.28 3.66
C TRP A 77 8.33 -8.83 2.82
N ARG A 78 7.40 -8.10 3.44
CA ARG A 78 6.31 -7.43 2.72
C ARG A 78 6.91 -6.33 1.84
N ILE A 79 6.42 -6.23 0.61
CA ILE A 79 6.88 -5.25 -0.35
C ILE A 79 5.71 -4.56 -1.05
N LEU A 80 5.90 -3.28 -1.36
CA LEU A 80 5.01 -2.46 -2.17
C LEU A 80 3.53 -2.52 -1.71
N SER A 81 3.29 -2.46 -0.39
CA SER A 81 1.92 -2.38 0.14
C SER A 81 1.41 -0.96 0.01
N ALA A 82 0.36 -0.75 -0.79
CA ALA A 82 -0.25 0.56 -0.99
C ALA A 82 -1.43 0.76 -0.03
N HIS A 83 -1.47 1.93 0.62
CA HIS A 83 -2.51 2.33 1.56
C HIS A 83 -3.13 3.63 1.07
N LEU A 84 -4.43 3.61 0.75
CA LEU A 84 -5.21 4.80 0.47
C LEU A 84 -5.77 5.32 1.80
N ASP A 85 -5.31 6.49 2.22
CA ASP A 85 -5.56 7.06 3.54
C ASP A 85 -6.14 8.48 3.46
N SER A 86 -6.89 8.86 4.50
CA SER A 86 -7.28 10.24 4.79
C SER A 86 -7.55 10.37 6.28
N VAL A 87 -7.01 11.43 6.89
CA VAL A 87 -7.19 11.76 8.30
C VAL A 87 -7.82 13.15 8.36
N PRO A 88 -9.16 13.26 8.47
CA PRO A 88 -9.87 14.54 8.33
C PRO A 88 -9.37 15.65 9.25
N ASP A 89 -9.01 15.29 10.48
CA ASP A 89 -8.56 16.21 11.53
C ASP A 89 -7.02 16.23 11.70
N ALA A 90 -6.25 15.74 10.72
CA ALA A 90 -4.79 15.79 10.78
C ALA A 90 -4.26 17.23 10.92
N GLN A 91 -3.13 17.39 11.61
CA GLN A 91 -2.44 18.67 11.67
C GLN A 91 -1.82 19.02 10.31
N GLU A 92 -1.28 18.02 9.62
CA GLU A 92 -0.71 18.15 8.27
C GLU A 92 -1.84 18.26 7.22
N PRO A 93 -1.96 19.38 6.48
CA PRO A 93 -3.05 19.58 5.50
C PRO A 93 -3.10 18.52 4.39
N GLU A 94 -1.95 18.03 3.94
CA GLU A 94 -1.82 17.01 2.90
C GLU A 94 -2.42 15.66 3.31
N ARG A 95 -2.50 15.37 4.62
CA ARG A 95 -3.08 14.13 5.14
C ARG A 95 -4.60 14.19 5.28
N ARG A 96 -5.19 15.38 5.24
CA ARG A 96 -6.64 15.58 5.30
C ARG A 96 -7.33 15.11 4.03
N TRP A 97 -6.66 15.25 2.89
CA TRP A 97 -7.16 14.79 1.60
C TRP A 97 -6.77 13.32 1.36
N PRO A 98 -7.56 12.57 0.57
CA PRO A 98 -7.19 11.22 0.17
C PRO A 98 -5.81 11.22 -0.50
N HIS A 99 -4.91 10.41 0.04
CA HIS A 99 -3.53 10.25 -0.45
C HIS A 99 -3.15 8.77 -0.39
N VAL A 100 -2.12 8.39 -1.12
CA VAL A 100 -1.55 7.05 -1.04
C VAL A 100 -0.19 7.09 -0.37
N THR A 101 0.00 6.22 0.62
CA THR A 101 1.33 5.84 1.08
C THR A 101 1.66 4.45 0.58
N VAL A 102 2.94 4.19 0.33
CA VAL A 102 3.43 2.87 -0.06
C VAL A 102 4.49 2.45 0.93
N GLU A 103 4.28 1.31 1.57
CA GLU A 103 5.34 0.59 2.27
C GLU A 103 6.19 -0.12 1.22
N LEU A 104 7.39 0.39 0.97
CA LEU A 104 8.27 -0.14 -0.08
C LEU A 104 8.78 -1.52 0.31
N VAL A 105 9.23 -1.63 1.55
CA VAL A 105 9.73 -2.81 2.25
C VAL A 105 9.37 -2.62 3.72
N ASP A 106 9.19 -3.71 4.47
CA ASP A 106 8.71 -3.72 5.86
C ASP A 106 9.20 -2.51 6.69
N ASP A 107 8.26 -1.73 7.23
CA ASP A 107 8.44 -0.50 8.01
C ASP A 107 9.13 0.68 7.30
N VAL A 108 9.34 0.62 5.99
CA VAL A 108 9.90 1.71 5.17
C VAL A 108 8.83 2.28 4.25
N TRP A 109 8.39 3.50 4.56
CA TRP A 109 7.24 4.13 3.93
C TRP A 109 7.63 5.30 3.00
N SER A 110 6.87 5.46 1.92
CA SER A 110 6.87 6.67 1.10
C SER A 110 6.24 7.85 1.86
N PRO A 111 6.49 9.10 1.44
CA PRO A 111 5.61 10.20 1.84
C PRO A 111 4.18 9.98 1.30
N PRO A 112 3.18 10.70 1.84
CA PRO A 112 1.87 10.85 1.23
C PRO A 112 1.99 11.32 -0.24
N MET A 113 1.36 10.60 -1.15
CA MET A 113 1.33 10.93 -2.57
C MET A 113 -0.08 11.29 -3.01
N ASP A 114 -0.19 12.37 -3.77
CA ASP A 114 -1.37 12.67 -4.58
C ASP A 114 -1.45 11.73 -5.81
N PRO A 115 -2.51 11.81 -6.63
CA PRO A 115 -2.65 10.94 -7.81
C PRO A 115 -1.52 11.06 -8.84
N ASP A 116 -0.97 12.26 -9.04
CA ASP A 116 0.08 12.49 -10.05
C ASP A 116 1.42 11.92 -9.54
N GLN A 117 1.76 12.19 -8.27
CA GLN A 117 2.94 11.63 -7.62
C GLN A 117 2.89 10.11 -7.53
N LEU A 118 1.71 9.52 -7.28
CA LEU A 118 1.53 8.07 -7.32
C LEU A 118 1.77 7.53 -8.73
N GLY A 119 1.32 8.24 -9.77
CA GLY A 119 1.60 7.90 -11.17
C GLY A 119 3.10 7.85 -11.45
N GLU A 120 3.84 8.88 -11.04
CA GLU A 120 5.31 8.94 -11.16
C GLU A 120 5.99 7.78 -10.40
N PHE A 121 5.54 7.49 -9.17
CA PHE A 121 6.05 6.37 -8.39
C PHE A 121 5.82 5.02 -9.10
N ILE A 122 4.62 4.80 -9.65
CA ILE A 122 4.29 3.59 -10.41
C ILE A 122 5.22 3.44 -11.61
N ASP A 123 5.50 4.52 -12.34
CA ASP A 123 6.39 4.49 -13.50
C ASP A 123 7.83 4.11 -13.11
N VAL A 124 8.33 4.66 -12.00
CA VAL A 124 9.65 4.29 -11.46
C VAL A 124 9.71 2.80 -11.12
N VAL A 125 8.72 2.28 -10.38
CA VAL A 125 8.65 0.86 -10.00
C VAL A 125 8.51 -0.03 -11.24
N ALA A 126 7.68 0.35 -12.21
CA ALA A 126 7.51 -0.37 -13.46
C ALA A 126 8.82 -0.46 -14.26
N GLY A 127 9.61 0.62 -14.27
CA GLY A 127 10.97 0.64 -14.83
C GLY A 127 11.89 -0.39 -14.17
N GLN A 128 11.88 -0.47 -12.83
CA GLN A 128 12.66 -1.49 -12.11
C GLN A 128 12.20 -2.92 -12.39
N VAL A 129 10.89 -3.15 -12.51
CA VAL A 129 10.36 -4.46 -12.92
C VAL A 129 10.80 -4.83 -14.33
N ALA A 130 10.89 -3.87 -15.25
CA ALA A 130 11.42 -4.09 -16.59
C ALA A 130 12.90 -4.51 -16.56
N GLU A 131 13.73 -3.86 -15.73
CA GLU A 131 15.12 -4.26 -15.52
C GLU A 131 15.25 -5.66 -14.94
N LEU A 132 14.42 -6.03 -13.95
CA LEU A 132 14.39 -7.40 -13.41
C LEU A 132 14.03 -8.43 -14.48
N ARG A 133 13.10 -8.11 -15.38
CA ARG A 133 12.75 -8.99 -16.51
C ARG A 133 13.90 -9.13 -17.51
N ARG A 134 14.62 -8.04 -17.81
CA ARG A 134 15.83 -8.07 -18.65
C ARG A 134 16.90 -8.97 -18.02
N MET A 135 17.20 -8.77 -16.74
CA MET A 135 18.16 -9.59 -15.99
C MET A 135 17.73 -11.07 -15.92
N HIS A 136 16.43 -11.35 -15.78
CA HIS A 136 15.91 -12.72 -15.83
C HIS A 136 16.20 -13.39 -17.18
N ALA A 137 16.01 -12.68 -18.30
CA ALA A 137 16.34 -13.20 -19.62
C ALA A 137 17.84 -13.47 -19.79
N GLU A 138 18.70 -12.56 -19.31
CA GLU A 138 20.16 -12.75 -19.32
C GLU A 138 20.59 -13.95 -18.47
N LEU A 139 19.98 -14.14 -17.30
CA LEU A 139 20.23 -15.29 -16.44
C LEU A 139 19.86 -16.61 -17.14
N LEU A 140 18.72 -16.66 -17.84
CA LEU A 140 18.32 -17.83 -18.62
C LEU A 140 19.34 -18.13 -19.73
N ALA A 141 19.78 -17.11 -20.47
CA ALA A 141 20.79 -17.27 -21.52
C ALA A 141 22.11 -17.80 -20.95
N ALA A 142 22.62 -17.19 -19.86
CA ALA A 142 23.85 -17.63 -19.19
C ALA A 142 23.75 -19.07 -18.68
N ARG A 143 22.59 -19.48 -18.14
CA ARG A 143 22.37 -20.86 -17.68
C ARG A 143 22.34 -21.87 -18.83
N SER A 144 21.80 -21.48 -19.99
CA SER A 144 21.78 -22.36 -21.17
C SER A 144 23.19 -22.65 -21.72
N LEU A 145 24.11 -21.68 -21.61
CA LEU A 145 25.51 -21.83 -22.04
C LEU A 145 26.32 -22.77 -21.12
N LYS A 146 26.02 -22.82 -19.82
CA LYS A 146 26.72 -23.71 -18.86
C LYS A 146 26.46 -25.20 -19.08
N VAL A 147 25.40 -25.59 -19.81
CA VAL A 147 25.08 -27.00 -20.10
C VAL A 147 26.03 -27.61 -21.16
N VAL A 148 26.82 -26.81 -21.88
CA VAL A 148 27.70 -27.29 -22.98
C VAL A 148 29.17 -27.51 -22.55
N GLY A 149 29.54 -27.17 -21.31
CA GLY A 149 30.94 -27.19 -20.84
C GLY A 149 31.41 -28.41 -20.05
N GLY A 150 30.57 -29.44 -19.88
CA GLY A 150 30.83 -30.59 -19.01
C GLY A 150 31.06 -31.91 -19.75
N ALA A 151 32.00 -31.96 -20.69
CA ALA A 151 32.57 -33.21 -21.19
C ALA A 151 33.91 -32.93 -21.90
N ARG A 152 35.01 -33.01 -21.15
CA ARG A 152 36.32 -33.47 -21.63
C ARG A 152 37.04 -34.18 -20.49
#